data_AF-A0ABD0YAM5-F1
#
_entry.id   AF-A0ABD0YAM5-F1
#
_cell.length_a   1.000
_cell.length_b   1.000
_cell.length_c   1.000
_cell.angle_alpha   90.00
_cell.angle_beta   90.00
_cell.angle_gamma   90.00
#
_symmetry.space_group_name_H-M   'P 1'
#
loop_
_entity.id
_entity.type
_entity.pdbx_description
1 polymer ?
#
loop_
_entity_poly.entity_id
_entity_poly.type
_entity_poly.pdbx_seq_one_letter_code
_entity_poly.pdbx_strand_id
1 'polypeptide(L)'
;MVGGQQWLFNLQLDPEKAAAFCVRSDVDGCVWQPGKPPSGNDTSDWPCPHVGTFLAFGYVQASKMQKKFTLAPPDMSYVAIADTTGHVIVYRRGVQVAGALRNRKTGRQVSQVASQQLVNLHTGQGVALLGGFATDRYIFLLTSEKIYCLHVTK
;
A
#
# COMPACT_ATOMS: atom_id res chain seq x y z
N MET A 1 5.20 -18.28 11.19
CA MET A 1 5.72 -17.27 12.14
C MET A 1 6.36 -16.11 11.37
N VAL A 2 6.03 -14.86 11.71
CA VAL A 2 6.45 -13.60 11.06
C VAL A 2 7.87 -13.14 11.50
N GLY A 3 8.68 -14.04 12.07
CA GLY A 3 9.91 -13.71 12.84
C GLY A 3 11.13 -13.18 12.06
N GLY A 4 10.98 -12.75 10.82
CA GLY A 4 12.09 -12.20 10.01
C GLY A 4 11.66 -11.30 8.86
N GLN A 5 10.37 -11.00 8.72
CA GLN A 5 9.84 -10.18 7.63
C GLN A 5 9.60 -8.76 8.13
N GLN A 6 10.05 -7.77 7.35
CA GLN A 6 9.90 -6.35 7.69
C GLN A 6 8.42 -5.96 7.60
N TRP A 7 7.86 -5.40 8.67
CA TRP A 7 6.55 -4.76 8.63
C TRP A 7 6.57 -3.51 7.73
N LEU A 8 5.59 -3.38 6.84
CA LEU A 8 5.49 -2.27 5.90
C LEU A 8 4.43 -1.25 6.31
N PHE A 9 3.19 -1.68 6.57
CA PHE A 9 2.08 -0.84 7.04
C PHE A 9 0.85 -1.69 7.43
N ASN A 10 -0.16 -1.08 8.04
CA ASN A 10 -1.47 -1.69 8.29
C ASN A 10 -2.53 -1.09 7.37
N LEU A 11 -3.57 -1.87 7.05
CA LEU A 11 -4.70 -1.42 6.22
C LEU A 11 -6.01 -2.07 6.68
N GLN A 12 -7.11 -1.34 6.58
CA GLN A 12 -8.44 -1.84 6.89
C GLN A 12 -9.09 -2.38 5.62
N LEU A 13 -9.25 -3.71 5.52
CA LEU A 13 -9.92 -4.35 4.38
C LEU A 13 -11.42 -4.51 4.61
N ASP A 14 -11.82 -4.74 5.86
CA ASP A 14 -13.19 -5.00 6.27
C ASP A 14 -13.41 -4.36 7.65
N PRO A 15 -14.32 -3.39 7.81
CA PRO A 15 -14.57 -2.71 9.08
C PRO A 15 -14.91 -3.63 10.27
N GLU A 16 -15.45 -4.83 9.99
CA GLU A 16 -15.86 -5.79 11.01
C GLU A 16 -14.73 -6.73 11.45
N LYS A 17 -13.54 -6.59 10.85
CA LYS A 17 -12.36 -7.42 11.14
C LYS A 17 -11.22 -6.57 11.72
N ALA A 18 -10.29 -7.24 12.38
CA ALA A 18 -9.04 -6.61 12.77
C ALA A 18 -8.31 -6.04 11.54
N ALA A 19 -7.52 -4.98 11.72
CA ALA A 19 -6.72 -4.43 10.63
C ALA A 19 -5.80 -5.51 10.03
N ALA A 20 -5.77 -5.59 8.71
CA ALA A 20 -4.77 -6.37 8.01
C ALA A 20 -3.41 -5.70 8.14
N PHE A 21 -2.35 -6.49 7.97
CA PHE A 21 -0.99 -5.98 8.00
C PHE A 21 -0.22 -6.44 6.76
N CYS A 22 0.63 -5.56 6.26
CA CYS A 22 1.48 -5.79 5.10
C CYS A 22 2.92 -6.03 5.57
N VAL A 23 3.51 -7.14 5.18
CA VAL A 23 4.91 -7.48 5.45
C VAL A 23 5.68 -7.65 4.16
N ARG A 24 6.97 -7.34 4.21
CA ARG A 24 7.88 -7.55 3.10
C ARG A 24 8.22 -9.03 2.99
N SER A 25 7.99 -9.59 1.81
CA SER A 25 8.48 -10.91 1.42
C SER A 25 9.34 -10.75 0.17
N ASP A 26 10.65 -10.90 0.32
CA ASP A 26 11.64 -10.60 -0.72
C ASP A 26 11.52 -9.14 -1.24
N VAL A 27 10.94 -8.96 -2.43
CA VAL A 27 10.74 -7.66 -3.08
C VAL A 27 9.30 -7.17 -3.02
N ASP A 28 8.38 -8.02 -2.58
CA ASP A 28 6.94 -7.78 -2.58
C ASP A 28 6.42 -7.38 -1.19
N GLY A 29 5.26 -6.71 -1.17
CA GLY A 29 4.47 -6.48 0.04
C GLY A 29 3.30 -7.46 0.11
N CYS A 30 3.36 -8.44 1.00
CA CYS A 30 2.31 -9.43 1.22
C CYS A 30 1.36 -8.97 2.33
N VAL A 31 0.06 -8.97 2.04
CA VAL A 31 -0.99 -8.58 2.99
C VAL A 31 -1.61 -9.82 3.62
N TRP A 32 -1.71 -9.78 4.94
CA TRP A 32 -2.26 -10.84 5.76
C TRP A 32 -3.42 -10.29 6.60
N GLN A 33 -4.52 -11.03 6.64
CA GLN A 33 -5.71 -10.65 7.38
C GLN A 33 -5.84 -11.54 8.62
N PRO A 34 -5.63 -11.02 9.83
CA PRO A 34 -5.94 -11.78 11.04
C PRO A 34 -7.43 -12.15 11.08
N GLY A 35 -7.71 -13.43 11.28
CA GLY A 35 -9.05 -13.95 11.54
C GLY A 35 -9.45 -13.78 13.01
N LYS A 36 -10.52 -14.47 13.43
CA LYS A 36 -10.86 -14.53 14.86
C LYS A 36 -9.84 -15.41 15.59
N PRO A 37 -9.30 -14.96 16.74
CA PRO A 37 -8.42 -15.81 17.52
C PRO A 37 -9.20 -17.04 18.05
N PRO A 38 -8.55 -18.21 18.16
CA PRO A 38 -9.13 -19.38 18.83
C PRO A 38 -9.58 -19.00 20.23
N SER A 39 -10.73 -19.53 20.67
CA SER A 39 -11.33 -19.19 21.97
C SER A 39 -11.43 -20.41 22.87
N GLY A 40 -11.23 -20.22 24.18
CA GLY A 40 -11.35 -21.29 25.18
C GLY A 40 -10.18 -22.28 25.13
N ASN A 41 -10.49 -23.57 25.09
CA ASN A 41 -9.49 -24.66 25.00
C ASN A 41 -9.09 -25.02 23.57
N ASP A 42 -9.46 -24.21 22.57
CA ASP A 42 -9.05 -24.43 21.19
C ASP A 42 -7.56 -24.09 21.03
N THR A 43 -6.75 -25.12 20.76
CA THR A 43 -5.30 -25.03 20.56
C THR A 43 -4.92 -24.90 19.09
N SER A 44 -5.88 -24.67 18.19
CA SER A 44 -5.60 -24.44 16.78
C SER A 44 -4.77 -23.16 16.56
N ASP A 45 -4.04 -23.10 15.45
CA ASP A 45 -3.30 -21.90 15.08
C ASP A 45 -4.27 -20.74 14.78
N TRP A 46 -3.91 -19.51 15.16
CA TRP A 46 -4.70 -18.33 14.82
C TRP A 46 -4.78 -18.17 13.30
N PRO A 47 -5.97 -18.27 12.67
CA PRO A 47 -6.10 -18.11 11.23
C PRO A 47 -5.62 -16.73 10.78
N CYS A 48 -4.64 -16.72 9.87
CA CYS A 48 -4.12 -15.51 9.27
C CYS A 48 -3.88 -15.75 7.77
N PRO A 49 -4.92 -15.75 6.92
CA PRO A 49 -4.77 -15.95 5.49
C PRO A 49 -4.02 -14.81 4.80
N HIS A 50 -3.25 -15.16 3.77
CA HIS A 50 -2.74 -14.22 2.79
C HIS A 50 -3.87 -13.77 1.88
N VAL A 51 -4.09 -12.46 1.77
CA VAL A 51 -5.23 -11.88 1.05
C VAL A 51 -4.83 -11.07 -0.18
N GLY A 52 -3.54 -10.76 -0.34
CA GLY A 52 -3.06 -10.18 -1.58
C GLY A 52 -1.62 -9.69 -1.51
N THR A 53 -1.10 -9.31 -2.68
CA THR A 53 0.31 -8.93 -2.84
C THR A 53 0.43 -7.64 -3.65
N PHE A 54 1.21 -6.70 -3.12
CA PHE A 54 1.74 -5.54 -3.83
C PHE A 54 3.11 -5.90 -4.39
N LEU A 55 3.14 -6.28 -5.67
CA LEU A 55 4.35 -6.70 -6.37
C LEU A 55 5.42 -5.59 -6.33
N ALA A 56 6.69 -5.93 -6.18
CA ALA A 56 7.84 -5.02 -6.13
C ALA A 56 7.73 -3.86 -5.11
N PHE A 57 6.72 -3.83 -4.24
CA PHE A 57 6.46 -2.71 -3.35
C PHE A 57 7.55 -2.56 -2.28
N GLY A 58 8.25 -3.64 -1.93
CA GLY A 58 9.40 -3.60 -1.04
C GLY A 58 10.49 -2.65 -1.55
N TYR A 59 10.75 -2.62 -2.86
CA TYR A 59 11.67 -1.65 -3.46
C TYR A 59 11.14 -0.23 -3.44
N VAL A 60 9.84 -0.07 -3.76
CA VAL A 60 9.19 1.24 -3.77
C VAL A 60 9.28 1.87 -2.39
N GLN A 61 8.87 1.15 -1.35
CA GLN A 61 8.88 1.64 0.02
C GLN A 61 10.30 1.90 0.54
N ALA A 62 11.25 1.01 0.25
CA ALA A 62 12.65 1.18 0.67
C ALA A 62 13.32 2.42 0.05
N SER A 63 12.91 2.80 -1.17
CA SER A 63 13.42 4.02 -1.83
C SER A 63 12.89 5.33 -1.23
N LYS A 64 11.93 5.27 -0.30
CA LYS A 64 11.27 6.44 0.31
C LYS A 64 11.65 6.57 1.78
N MET A 65 12.83 7.11 2.03
CA MET A 65 13.39 7.31 3.37
C MET A 65 12.58 8.29 4.23
N GLN A 66 11.96 9.30 3.60
CA GLN A 66 11.15 10.34 4.27
C GLN A 66 9.66 9.99 4.35
N LYS A 67 9.28 8.72 4.15
CA LYS A 67 7.87 8.30 4.24
C LYS A 67 7.31 8.59 5.63
N LYS A 68 6.13 9.19 5.68
CA LYS A 68 5.40 9.48 6.92
C LYS A 68 4.16 8.59 7.04
N PHE A 69 3.40 8.47 5.97
CA PHE A 69 2.21 7.62 5.91
C PHE A 69 2.28 6.69 4.72
N THR A 70 1.87 5.44 4.93
CA THR A 70 1.64 4.47 3.86
C THR A 70 0.20 3.99 3.99
N LEU A 71 -0.59 4.21 2.93
CA LEU A 71 -2.03 4.04 2.93
C LEU A 71 -2.42 3.14 1.75
N ALA A 72 -3.40 2.27 1.94
CA ALA A 72 -3.98 1.49 0.84
C ALA A 72 -5.50 1.41 1.03
N PRO A 73 -6.28 1.38 -0.06
CA PRO A 73 -7.71 1.18 -0.01
C PRO A 73 -8.07 -0.28 0.33
N PRO A 74 -9.30 -0.55 0.77
CA PRO A 74 -9.80 -1.91 1.02
C PRO A 74 -9.68 -2.85 -0.20
N ASP A 75 -9.85 -2.33 -1.42
CA ASP A 75 -9.74 -3.14 -2.64
C ASP A 75 -8.29 -3.47 -3.07
N MET A 76 -7.29 -2.92 -2.36
CA MET A 76 -5.87 -3.10 -2.65
C MET A 76 -5.46 -2.72 -4.09
N SER A 77 -6.19 -1.81 -4.73
CA SER A 77 -5.90 -1.35 -6.10
C SER A 77 -4.63 -0.51 -6.20
N TYR A 78 -4.24 0.17 -5.12
CA TYR A 78 -3.02 0.97 -5.06
C TYR A 78 -2.44 1.04 -3.63
N VAL A 79 -1.24 1.59 -3.51
CA VAL A 79 -0.62 2.01 -2.25
C VAL A 79 -0.13 3.44 -2.41
N ALA A 80 -0.52 4.32 -1.49
CA ALA A 80 -0.06 5.70 -1.44
C ALA A 80 1.01 5.85 -0.34
N ILE A 81 2.15 6.43 -0.68
CA ILE A 81 3.18 6.83 0.28
C ILE A 81 3.22 8.35 0.31
N ALA A 82 2.87 8.95 1.45
CA ALA A 82 3.03 10.37 1.68
C ALA A 82 4.30 10.62 2.51
N ASP A 83 5.18 11.50 2.03
CA ASP A 83 6.40 11.89 2.73
C ASP A 83 6.20 13.11 3.64
N THR A 84 7.22 13.47 4.41
CA THR A 84 7.18 14.63 5.34
C THR A 84 7.08 15.99 4.64
N THR A 85 7.29 16.06 3.33
CA THR A 85 7.35 17.29 2.53
C THR A 85 6.11 17.54 1.67
N GLY A 86 5.10 16.68 1.78
CA GLY A 86 3.86 16.83 1.01
C GLY A 86 3.91 16.19 -0.38
N HIS A 87 4.91 15.37 -0.68
CA HIS A 87 4.85 14.51 -1.85
C HIS A 87 4.07 13.24 -1.55
N VAL A 88 3.17 12.88 -2.47
CA VAL A 88 2.34 11.70 -2.39
C VAL A 88 2.62 10.85 -3.61
N ILE A 89 3.13 9.65 -3.40
CA ILE A 89 3.41 8.69 -4.46
C ILE A 89 2.31 7.64 -4.44
N VAL A 90 1.58 7.51 -5.55
CA VAL A 90 0.56 6.49 -5.74
C VAL A 90 1.16 5.37 -6.59
N TYR A 91 1.42 4.23 -5.95
CA TYR A 91 1.86 3.00 -6.57
C TYR A 91 0.65 2.12 -6.89
N ARG A 92 0.36 1.89 -8.16
CA ARG A 92 -0.79 1.09 -8.58
C ARG A 92 -0.39 -0.37 -8.71
N ARG A 93 -1.23 -1.26 -8.18
CA ARG A 93 -1.10 -2.71 -8.42
C ARG A 93 -1.23 -2.92 -9.93
N GLY A 94 -0.25 -3.60 -10.53
CA GLY A 94 -0.15 -3.69 -11.99
C GLY A 94 -1.44 -4.16 -12.65
N VAL A 95 -2.01 -3.32 -13.51
CA VAL A 95 -3.14 -3.68 -14.37
C VAL A 95 -2.60 -4.58 -15.48
N GLN A 96 -3.36 -5.60 -15.90
CA GLN A 96 -2.99 -6.35 -17.10
C GLN A 96 -2.91 -5.38 -18.27
N VAL A 97 -1.74 -5.34 -18.92
CA VAL A 97 -1.60 -4.49 -20.10
C VAL A 97 -2.29 -5.20 -21.26
N ALA A 98 -3.29 -4.55 -21.86
CA ALA A 98 -3.88 -5.02 -23.10
C ALA A 98 -2.83 -4.91 -24.22
N GLY A 99 -2.06 -5.98 -24.42
CA GLY A 99 -1.00 -6.07 -25.43
C GLY A 99 0.29 -6.67 -24.88
N ALA A 100 1.01 -7.38 -25.74
CA ALA A 100 2.31 -7.97 -25.42
C ALA A 100 3.38 -6.87 -25.31
N LEU A 101 3.55 -6.26 -24.13
CA LEU A 101 4.72 -5.41 -23.88
C LEU A 101 5.97 -6.29 -23.92
N ARG A 102 6.67 -6.33 -25.04
CA ARG A 102 7.88 -7.13 -25.19
C ARG A 102 9.09 -6.29 -24.79
N ASN A 103 9.82 -6.72 -23.77
CA ASN A 103 11.09 -6.09 -23.41
C ASN A 103 12.05 -6.23 -24.60
N ARG A 104 12.47 -5.09 -25.19
CA ARG A 104 13.31 -5.05 -26.40
C ARG A 104 14.69 -5.68 -26.21
N LYS A 105 15.22 -5.71 -24.98
CA LYS A 105 16.55 -6.26 -24.65
C LYS A 105 16.51 -7.76 -24.36
N THR A 106 15.44 -8.26 -23.75
CA THR A 106 15.35 -9.66 -23.29
C THR A 106 14.33 -10.50 -24.04
N GLY A 107 13.53 -9.89 -24.92
CA GLY A 107 12.46 -10.56 -25.67
C GLY A 107 11.28 -11.02 -24.81
N ARG A 108 11.31 -10.81 -23.49
CA ARG A 108 10.31 -11.30 -22.53
C ARG A 108 9.05 -10.45 -22.59
N GLN A 109 7.88 -11.10 -22.65
CA GLN A 109 6.59 -10.44 -22.61
C GLN A 109 6.25 -10.05 -21.16
N VAL A 110 6.01 -8.75 -20.95
CA VAL A 110 5.62 -8.13 -19.70
C VAL A 110 4.09 -8.04 -19.71
N SER A 111 3.43 -8.90 -18.94
CA SER A 111 1.96 -8.97 -18.88
C SER A 111 1.35 -7.94 -17.93
N GLN A 112 2.14 -7.37 -17.02
CA GLN A 112 1.70 -6.39 -16.03
C GLN A 112 2.78 -5.33 -15.83
N VAL A 113 2.38 -4.06 -15.87
CA VAL A 113 3.25 -2.93 -15.51
C VAL A 113 2.59 -2.21 -14.34
N ALA A 114 3.30 -2.15 -13.22
CA ALA A 114 2.92 -1.27 -12.14
C ALA A 114 3.25 0.18 -12.50
N SER A 115 2.32 1.08 -12.27
CA SER A 115 2.49 2.51 -12.54
C SER A 115 2.70 3.27 -11.23
N GLN A 116 3.56 4.28 -11.27
CA GLN A 116 3.81 5.19 -10.17
C GLN A 116 3.45 6.60 -10.60
N GLN A 117 2.64 7.29 -9.78
CA GLN A 117 2.28 8.68 -9.99
C GLN A 117 2.75 9.50 -8.79
N LEU A 118 3.43 10.62 -9.05
CA LEU A 118 3.84 11.57 -8.02
C LEU A 118 2.87 12.76 -8.04
N VAL A 119 2.30 13.05 -6.88
CA VAL A 119 1.46 14.24 -6.64
C VAL A 119 2.19 15.12 -5.64
N ASN A 120 2.31 16.42 -5.95
CA ASN A 120 2.84 17.40 -5.03
C ASN A 120 1.69 18.23 -4.47
N LEU A 121 1.52 18.23 -3.15
CA LEU A 121 0.47 19.00 -2.47
C LEU A 121 0.77 20.50 -2.41
N HIS A 122 1.98 20.94 -2.79
CA HIS A 122 2.45 22.32 -2.69
C HIS A 122 2.17 22.92 -1.31
N THR A 123 2.41 22.12 -0.26
CA THR A 123 2.30 22.56 1.12
C THR A 123 3.33 23.66 1.38
N GLY A 124 2.89 24.77 1.98
CA GLY A 124 3.80 25.84 2.41
C GLY A 124 4.84 25.31 3.40
N GLN A 125 5.92 26.06 3.58
CA GLN A 125 6.94 25.70 4.57
C GLN A 125 6.32 25.58 5.97
N GLY A 126 6.65 24.51 6.70
CA GLY A 126 6.16 24.27 8.05
C GLY A 126 4.80 23.56 8.16
N VAL A 127 4.10 23.31 7.05
CA VAL A 127 2.82 22.57 7.07
C VAL A 127 3.08 21.09 7.25
N ALA A 128 2.72 20.55 8.42
CA ALA A 128 2.92 19.15 8.75
C ALA A 128 1.73 18.28 8.31
N LEU A 129 2.02 17.13 7.69
CA LEU A 129 1.02 16.07 7.51
C LEU A 129 0.73 15.40 8.85
N LEU A 130 -0.53 15.35 9.26
CA LEU A 130 -0.98 14.81 10.55
C LEU A 130 -1.58 13.42 10.43
N GLY A 131 -2.11 13.08 9.26
CA GLY A 131 -2.70 11.77 9.00
C GLY A 131 -3.15 11.62 7.57
N GLY A 132 -3.69 10.44 7.26
CA GLY A 132 -4.33 10.20 5.99
C GLY A 132 -5.15 8.92 5.98
N PHE A 133 -6.00 8.81 4.97
CA PHE A 133 -6.87 7.67 4.76
C PHE A 133 -7.04 7.42 3.27
N ALA A 134 -7.14 6.16 2.85
CA ALA A 134 -7.31 5.79 1.45
C ALA A 134 -8.61 4.98 1.28
N THR A 135 -9.33 5.33 0.23
CA THR A 135 -10.52 4.62 -0.27
C THR A 135 -10.27 4.22 -1.71
N ASP A 136 -11.08 3.34 -2.29
CA ASP A 136 -10.88 2.85 -3.66
C ASP A 136 -10.80 3.97 -4.73
N ARG A 137 -11.27 5.19 -4.43
CA ARG A 137 -11.29 6.33 -5.36
C ARG A 137 -10.62 7.60 -4.84
N TYR A 138 -10.31 7.69 -3.55
CA TYR A 138 -9.81 8.93 -2.96
C TYR A 138 -8.74 8.68 -1.91
N ILE A 139 -7.73 9.55 -1.89
CA ILE A 139 -6.76 9.67 -0.81
C ILE A 139 -7.05 10.97 -0.07
N PHE A 140 -7.31 10.85 1.23
CA PHE A 140 -7.46 11.97 2.15
C PHE A 140 -6.16 12.17 2.90
N LEU A 141 -5.67 13.41 2.95
CA LEU A 141 -4.48 13.78 3.71
C LEU A 141 -4.79 14.98 4.57
N LEU A 142 -4.69 14.78 5.89
CA LEU A 142 -4.88 15.82 6.88
C LEU A 142 -3.56 16.53 7.12
N THR A 143 -3.53 17.85 6.96
CA THR A 143 -2.43 18.70 7.43
C THR A 143 -2.87 19.51 8.65
N SER A 144 -1.94 20.26 9.23
CA SER A 144 -2.22 21.25 10.27
C SER A 144 -3.15 22.39 9.82
N GLU A 145 -3.40 22.55 8.52
CA GLU A 145 -4.17 23.68 7.97
C GLU A 145 -5.45 23.26 7.25
N LYS A 146 -5.41 22.14 6.51
CA LYS A 146 -6.53 21.69 5.66
C LYS A 146 -6.48 20.20 5.36
N ILE A 147 -7.57 19.69 4.80
CA ILE A 147 -7.66 18.33 4.29
C ILE A 147 -7.56 18.37 2.77
N TYR A 148 -6.61 17.64 2.20
CA TYR A 148 -6.54 17.38 0.77
C TYR A 148 -7.34 16.13 0.42
N CYS A 149 -8.07 16.18 -0.68
CA CYS A 149 -8.76 15.04 -1.26
C CYS A 149 -8.23 14.84 -2.69
N LEU A 150 -7.49 13.74 -2.90
CA LEU A 150 -6.94 13.39 -4.21
C LEU A 150 -7.81 12.32 -4.84
N HIS A 151 -8.36 12.58 -6.02
CA HIS A 151 -9.10 11.57 -6.78
C HIS A 151 -8.12 10.63 -7.50
N VAL A 152 -8.26 9.34 -7.23
CA VAL A 152 -7.49 8.27 -7.87
C VAL A 152 -8.36 7.69 -8.98
N THR A 153 -8.03 8.01 -10.23
CA THR A 153 -8.65 7.38 -11.41
C THR A 153 -8.27 5.90 -11.45
N LYS A 154 -9.08 5.03 -12.04
CA LYS A 154 -8.69 3.62 -12.27
C LYS A 154 -7.68 3.52 -13.41
#